data_AF-A0A2X3EZX6-F1
#
_entry.id   AF-A0A2X3EZX6-F1
#
_cell.length_a   1.000
_cell.length_b   1.000
_cell.length_c   1.000
_cell.angle_alpha   90.00
_cell.angle_beta   90.00
_cell.angle_gamma   90.00
#
_symmetry.space_group_name_H-M   'P 1'
#
loop_
_entity.id
_entity.type
_entity.pdbx_description
1 polymer ?
#
loop_
_entity_poly.entity_id
_entity_poly.type
_entity_poly.pdbx_seq_one_letter_code
_entity_poly.pdbx_strand_id
1 'polypeptide(L)' 'MTAAQMKMFLTRLGENVTVIVNGDITQCDLPSGVRSGLSDALARFEEDEMIGIVRFTTDDCVRSALCQRTLKAYY' A
#
# COMPACT_ATOMS: atom_id res chain seq x y z
N MET A 1 -0.89 -4.58 8.28
CA MET A 1 -1.66 -3.64 9.15
C MET A 1 -3.15 -3.86 8.92
N THR A 2 -3.95 -3.99 9.99
CA THR A 2 -5.41 -4.15 9.92
C THR A 2 -6.13 -2.81 9.72
N ALA A 3 -7.40 -2.83 9.33
CA ALA A 3 -8.23 -1.62 9.25
C ALA A 3 -8.30 -0.85 10.58
N ALA A 4 -8.39 -1.54 11.72
CA ALA A 4 -8.41 -0.91 13.03
C ALA A 4 -7.08 -0.19 13.35
N GLN A 5 -5.95 -0.80 12.99
CA GLN A 5 -4.63 -0.20 13.17
C GLN A 5 -4.43 1.02 12.24
N MET A 6 -4.89 0.94 10.98
CA MET A 6 -4.88 2.07 10.05
C MET A 6 -5.67 3.25 10.60
N LYS A 7 -6.90 3.01 11.07
CA LYS A 7 -7.73 4.05 11.69
C LYS A 7 -6.99 4.70 12.85
N MET A 8 -6.43 3.90 13.76
CA MET A 8 -5.69 4.41 14.91
C MET A 8 -4.51 5.30 14.48
N PHE A 9 -3.78 4.90 13.45
CA PHE A 9 -2.67 5.67 12.89
C PHE A 9 -3.14 7.00 12.28
N LEU A 10 -4.11 6.96 11.36
CA LEU A 10 -4.60 8.15 10.64
C LEU A 10 -5.24 9.18 11.58
N THR A 11 -5.89 8.75 12.66
CA THR A 11 -6.48 9.68 13.66
C THR A 11 -5.45 10.39 14.55
N ARG A 12 -4.17 10.03 14.45
CA ARG A 12 -3.08 10.64 15.23
C ARG A 12 -2.20 11.59 14.42
N LEU A 13 -2.57 11.87 13.17
CA LEU A 13 -1.84 12.82 12.35
C LEU A 13 -2.00 14.23 12.93
N GLY A 14 -0.87 14.89 13.17
CA GLY A 14 -0.81 16.27 13.64
C GLY A 14 -0.88 17.28 12.50
N GLU A 15 -0.79 18.56 12.82
CA GLU A 15 -0.71 19.63 11.82
C GLU A 15 0.66 19.68 11.12
N ASN A 16 0.70 20.22 9.90
CA ASN A 16 1.92 20.41 9.11
C ASN A 16 2.74 19.14 8.86
N VAL A 17 2.09 17.98 8.72
CA VAL A 17 2.72 16.72 8.33
C VAL A 17 2.26 16.26 6.96
N THR A 18 3.15 15.59 6.24
CA THR A 18 2.79 14.81 5.04
C THR A 18 3.09 13.36 5.34
N VAL A 19 2.10 12.49 5.12
CA VAL A 19 2.24 11.05 5.36
C VAL A 19 2.04 10.31 4.06
N ILE A 20 2.93 9.35 3.81
CA ILE A 20 2.84 8.42 2.68
C ILE A 20 2.62 7.03 3.27
N VAL A 21 1.53 6.39 2.85
CA VAL A 21 1.23 5.00 3.15
C VAL A 21 1.38 4.21 1.86
N ASN A 22 2.26 3.22 1.85
CA ASN A 22 2.47 2.35 0.70
C ASN A 22 2.28 0.86 1.06
N GLY A 23 2.10 0.04 0.04
CA GLY A 23 2.01 -1.41 0.16
C GLY A 23 1.43 -2.05 -1.09
N ASP A 24 1.56 -3.37 -1.18
CA ASP A 24 0.93 -4.19 -2.21
C ASP A 24 -0.33 -4.85 -1.63
N ILE A 25 -1.50 -4.52 -2.18
CA ILE A 25 -2.79 -5.06 -1.71
C ILE A 25 -2.93 -6.57 -1.95
N THR A 26 -2.13 -7.14 -2.85
CA THR A 26 -2.11 -8.58 -3.15
C THR A 26 -1.23 -9.38 -2.19
N GLN A 27 -0.33 -8.70 -1.46
CA GLN A 27 0.58 -9.29 -0.49
C GLN A 27 0.16 -8.90 0.93
N CYS A 28 -0.71 -9.72 1.53
CA CYS A 28 -1.27 -9.46 2.84
C CYS A 28 -1.04 -10.64 3.78
N ASP A 29 -0.12 -10.48 4.73
CA ASP A 29 0.23 -11.50 5.75
C ASP A 29 -0.77 -11.53 6.93
N LEU A 30 -1.94 -10.91 6.78
CA LEU A 30 -2.94 -10.88 7.85
C LEU A 30 -3.64 -12.24 7.96
N PRO A 31 -4.08 -12.63 9.18
CA PRO A 31 -4.91 -13.81 9.36
C PRO A 31 -6.16 -13.78 8.45
N SER A 32 -6.63 -14.95 8.05
CA SER A 32 -7.81 -15.08 7.20
C SER A 32 -9.02 -14.35 7.82
N GLY A 33 -9.77 -13.63 6.97
CA GLY A 33 -10.93 -12.83 7.39
C GLY A 33 -10.59 -11.45 7.96
N VAL A 34 -9.30 -11.13 8.17
CA VAL A 34 -8.90 -9.80 8.64
C VAL A 34 -8.71 -8.85 7.46
N ARG A 35 -9.46 -7.74 7.45
CA ARG A 35 -9.36 -6.73 6.39
C ARG A 35 -8.04 -5.96 6.47
N SER A 36 -7.33 -5.90 5.34
CA SER A 36 -6.15 -5.04 5.15
C SER A 36 -6.51 -3.58 5.35
N GLY A 37 -5.71 -2.88 6.17
CA GLY A 37 -5.89 -1.46 6.41
C GLY A 37 -5.65 -0.61 5.17
N LEU A 38 -4.72 -1.00 4.29
CA LEU A 38 -4.47 -0.29 3.03
C LEU A 38 -5.65 -0.44 2.08
N SER A 39 -6.18 -1.66 1.94
CA SER A 39 -7.38 -1.90 1.12
C SER A 39 -8.61 -1.18 1.67
N ASP A 40 -8.79 -1.14 3.01
CA ASP A 40 -9.87 -0.38 3.64
C ASP A 40 -9.72 1.13 3.40
N ALA A 41 -8.52 1.69 3.54
CA ALA A 41 -8.25 3.10 3.27
C ALA A 41 -8.53 3.48 1.81
N LEU A 42 -8.04 2.69 0.84
CA LEU A 42 -8.28 2.92 -0.59
C LEU A 42 -9.77 2.82 -1.00
N ALA A 43 -10.60 2.15 -0.20
CA ALA A 43 -12.04 2.07 -0.42
C ALA A 43 -12.83 3.18 0.29
N ARG A 44 -12.19 3.94 1.19
CA ARG A 44 -12.81 4.98 2.00
C ARG A 44 -12.46 6.39 1.55
N PHE A 45 -11.24 6.58 1.05
CA PHE A 45 -10.77 7.86 0.56
C PHE A 45 -10.97 7.95 -0.95
N GLU A 46 -11.44 9.12 -1.38
CA GLU A 46 -11.43 9.55 -2.77
C GLU A 46 -10.28 10.55 -2.94
N GLU A 47 -9.77 10.68 -4.17
CA GLU A 47 -8.72 11.66 -4.45
C GLU A 47 -9.28 13.08 -4.35
N ASP A 48 -8.56 13.95 -3.65
CA ASP A 48 -8.89 15.38 -3.52
C ASP A 48 -7.60 16.22 -3.38
N GLU A 49 -7.75 17.51 -3.08
CA GLU A 49 -6.61 18.44 -2.93
C GLU A 49 -5.64 18.06 -1.79
N MET A 50 -6.10 17.29 -0.80
CA MET A 50 -5.34 16.88 0.38
C MET A 50 -4.87 15.42 0.30
N ILE A 51 -5.55 14.57 -0.47
CA ILE A 51 -5.31 13.12 -0.57
C ILE A 51 -4.98 12.73 -2.00
N GLY A 52 -3.70 12.39 -2.23
CA GLY A 52 -3.26 11.74 -3.46
C GLY A 52 -3.28 10.22 -3.36
N ILE A 53 -3.79 9.53 -4.38
CA ILE A 53 -3.68 8.08 -4.51
C ILE A 53 -2.82 7.77 -5.74
N VAL A 54 -1.74 7.03 -5.53
CA VAL A 54 -0.83 6.61 -6.60
C VAL A 54 -0.89 5.10 -6.73
N ARG A 55 -1.21 4.61 -7.94
CA ARG A 55 -1.25 3.19 -8.27
C ARG A 55 -0.12 2.88 -9.24
N PHE A 56 0.89 2.17 -8.75
CA PHE A 56 1.95 1.65 -9.60
C PHE A 56 1.50 0.42 -10.37
N THR A 57 2.03 0.29 -11.56
CA THR A 57 1.86 -0.86 -12.46
C THR A 57 3.16 -1.65 -12.57
N THR A 58 3.14 -2.74 -13.32
CA THR A 58 4.36 -3.49 -13.65
C THR A 58 5.36 -2.65 -14.45
N ASP A 59 4.88 -1.66 -15.20
CA ASP A 59 5.74 -0.81 -16.05
C ASP A 59 6.57 0.17 -15.22
N ASP A 60 6.12 0.49 -14.01
CA ASP A 60 6.86 1.29 -13.04
C ASP A 60 7.95 0.49 -12.30
N CYS A 61 8.02 -0.83 -12.52
CA CYS A 61 8.95 -1.70 -11.82
C CYS A 61 10.32 -1.78 -12.51
N VAL A 62 11.27 -0.99 -12.02
CA VAL A 62 12.67 -1.07 -12.47
C VAL A 62 13.41 -2.18 -11.73
N ARG A 63 13.72 -3.27 -12.44
CA ARG A 63 14.46 -4.44 -11.90
C ARG A 63 15.83 -4.56 -12.54
N SER A 64 16.84 -4.87 -11.73
CA SER A 64 18.17 -5.20 -12.22
C SER A 64 18.15 -6.45 -13.11
N ALA A 65 19.12 -6.55 -14.02
CA ALA A 65 19.26 -7.73 -14.89
C ALA A 65 19.35 -9.04 -14.09
N LEU A 66 19.97 -9.02 -12.91
CA LEU A 66 20.04 -10.18 -12.01
C LEU A 66 18.65 -10.56 -11.48
N CYS A 67 17.87 -9.60 -10.98
CA CYS A 67 16.52 -9.86 -10.47
C CYS A 67 15.62 -10.47 -11.56
N GLN A 68 15.68 -9.96 -12.79
CA GLN A 68 14.93 -10.53 -13.91
C GLN A 68 15.35 -11.97 -14.24
N ARG A 69 16.66 -12.26 -14.21
CA ARG A 69 17.19 -13.63 -14.39
C ARG A 69 16.73 -14.57 -13.28
N THR A 70 16.73 -14.10 -12.03
CA THR A 70 16.24 -14.87 -10.89
C THR A 70 14.75 -15.18 -11.05
N LEU A 71 13.92 -14.20 -11.40
CA LEU A 71 12.49 -14.42 -11.60
C LEU A 71 12.22 -15.50 -12.66
N LYS A 72 12.87 -15.44 -13.83
CA LYS A 72 12.76 -16.46 -14.89
C LYS A 72 13.18 -17.88 -14.46
N ALA A 73 13.97 -18.00 -13.40
CA ALA A 73 14.43 -19.29 -12.91
C ALA A 73 13.47 -19.92 -11.89
N TYR A 74 12.63 -19.13 -11.22
CA TYR A 74 11.73 -19.59 -10.15
C TYR A 74 10.24 -19.45 -10.48
N TYR A 75 9.89 -18.61 -11.46
CA TYR A 75 8.53 -18.36 -11.95
C TYR A 75 8.48 -18.63 -13.45
#